data_AF-A0A416NFT1-F1
#
_entry.id   AF-A0A416NFT1-F1
#
_cell.length_a   1.000
_cell.length_b   1.000
_cell.length_c   1.000
_cell.angle_alpha   90.00
_cell.angle_beta   90.00
_cell.angle_gamma   90.00
#
_symmetry.space_group_name_H-M   'P 1'
#
loop_
_entity.id
_entity.type
_entity.pdbx_description
1 polymer ?
#
loop_
_entity_poly.entity_id
_entity_poly.type
_entity_poly.pdbx_seq_one_letter_code
_entity_poly.pdbx_strand_id
1 'polypeptide(L)'
;MNGTVVEWHRYEYNESNQLISEKLYNGKKTTSLAYTYDADGNRISENGRIGTDKVNKTYEYSVENRLAAVHDGDELLLAAAYDGDGNRVFLLNYNLHTDDDWKGNSGNGNGNNKDNSGSGNNGNGNSGNNGN
;
A
#
# COMPACT_ATOMS: atom_id res chain seq x y z
N MET A 1 -37.26 9.74 4.70
CA MET A 1 -36.10 10.58 5.05
C MET A 1 -34.91 10.04 4.26
N ASN A 2 -34.52 10.72 3.18
CA ASN A 2 -33.36 10.31 2.40
C ASN A 2 -32.14 11.02 2.97
N GLY A 3 -31.47 10.37 3.93
CA GLY A 3 -30.19 10.84 4.44
C GLY A 3 -29.13 10.65 3.36
N THR A 4 -28.58 11.75 2.86
CA THR A 4 -27.35 11.73 2.07
C THR A 4 -26.28 11.04 2.91
N VAL A 5 -25.70 9.94 2.43
CA VAL A 5 -24.59 9.28 3.14
C VAL A 5 -23.42 10.24 3.13
N VAL A 6 -23.15 10.84 4.29
CA VAL A 6 -21.95 11.62 4.56
C VAL A 6 -20.82 10.62 4.76
N GLU A 7 -19.60 10.98 4.37
CA GLU A 7 -18.40 10.16 4.58
C GLU A 7 -18.34 9.62 6.01
N TRP A 8 -17.90 8.38 6.18
CA TRP A 8 -17.86 7.74 7.50
C TRP A 8 -16.66 6.82 7.65
N HIS A 9 -16.25 6.61 8.90
CA HIS A 9 -15.12 5.77 9.26
C HIS A 9 -15.43 4.98 10.54
N ARG A 10 -15.01 3.71 10.57
CA ARG A 10 -15.03 2.83 11.72
C ARG A 10 -13.70 2.08 11.80
N TYR A 11 -13.09 2.13 12.97
CA TYR A 11 -11.84 1.45 13.29
C TYR A 11 -12.06 0.55 14.51
N GLU A 12 -11.50 -0.64 14.45
CA GLU A 12 -11.51 -1.61 15.55
C GLU A 12 -10.06 -1.96 15.89
N TYR A 13 -9.76 -2.00 17.19
CA TYR A 13 -8.41 -2.22 17.70
C TYR A 13 -8.42 -3.43 18.64
N ASN A 14 -7.30 -4.15 18.67
CA ASN A 14 -7.06 -5.17 19.69
C ASN A 14 -6.58 -4.56 21.02
N GLU A 15 -6.37 -5.39 22.04
CA GLU A 15 -5.92 -4.97 23.37
C GLU A 15 -4.54 -4.30 23.38
N SER A 16 -3.70 -4.58 22.37
CA SER A 16 -2.41 -3.94 22.15
C SER A 16 -2.51 -2.61 21.38
N ASN A 17 -3.72 -2.07 21.20
CA ASN A 17 -4.02 -0.87 20.40
C ASN A 17 -3.58 -0.96 18.93
N GLN A 18 -3.53 -2.16 18.36
CA GLN A 18 -3.25 -2.37 16.94
C GLN A 18 -4.57 -2.42 16.16
N LEU A 19 -4.61 -1.74 15.01
CA LEU A 19 -5.77 -1.70 14.12
C LEU A 19 -6.04 -3.09 13.53
N ILE A 20 -7.18 -3.71 13.86
CA ILE A 20 -7.55 -5.05 13.37
C ILE A 20 -8.66 -5.01 12.30
N SER A 21 -9.43 -3.92 12.22
CA SER A 21 -10.35 -3.70 11.11
C SER A 21 -10.55 -2.23 10.85
N GLU A 22 -10.61 -1.87 9.57
CA GLU A 22 -11.12 -0.59 9.12
C GLU A 22 -12.27 -0.76 8.14
N LYS A 23 -13.28 0.08 8.30
CA LYS A 23 -14.37 0.25 7.35
C LYS A 23 -14.61 1.72 7.17
N LEU A 24 -14.59 2.21 5.94
CA LEU A 24 -14.86 3.62 5.66
C LEU A 24 -15.49 3.81 4.30
N TYR A 25 -16.13 4.97 4.13
CA TYR A 25 -16.63 5.45 2.86
C TYR A 25 -16.19 6.90 2.68
N ASN A 26 -15.43 7.18 1.63
CA ASN A 26 -14.86 8.51 1.34
C ASN A 26 -15.69 9.29 0.31
N GLY A 27 -17.00 9.04 0.23
CA GLY A 27 -17.87 9.68 -0.77
C GLY A 27 -17.76 9.09 -2.17
N LYS A 28 -16.78 8.23 -2.44
CA LYS A 28 -16.56 7.60 -3.76
C LYS A 28 -16.41 6.08 -3.69
N LYS A 29 -15.58 5.57 -2.78
CA LYS A 29 -15.29 4.14 -2.59
C LYS A 29 -15.50 3.76 -1.12
N THR A 30 -15.92 2.51 -0.91
CA THR A 30 -15.91 1.87 0.40
C THR A 30 -14.62 1.08 0.56
N THR A 31 -13.93 1.25 1.67
CA THR A 31 -12.83 0.37 2.08
C THR A 31 -13.33 -0.51 3.21
N SER A 32 -12.98 -1.80 3.16
CA SER A 32 -13.20 -2.75 4.24
C SER A 32 -11.99 -3.67 4.31
N LEU A 33 -11.16 -3.48 5.33
CA LEU A 33 -9.95 -4.26 5.53
C LEU A 33 -9.92 -4.86 6.93
N ALA A 34 -9.25 -6.00 7.04
CA ALA A 34 -8.95 -6.70 8.27
C ALA A 34 -7.44 -6.96 8.32
N TYR A 35 -6.88 -6.85 9.52
CA TYR A 35 -5.45 -6.99 9.76
C TYR A 35 -5.20 -8.02 10.84
N THR A 36 -4.11 -8.78 10.68
CA THR A 36 -3.62 -9.69 11.72
C THR A 36 -2.16 -9.41 12.01
N TYR A 37 -1.75 -9.74 13.24
CA TYR A 37 -0.43 -9.47 13.77
C TYR A 37 0.15 -10.74 14.37
N ASP A 38 1.48 -10.87 14.30
CA ASP A 38 2.20 -11.87 15.08
C ASP A 38 2.35 -11.46 16.55
N ALA A 39 3.02 -12.31 17.34
CA ALA A 39 3.22 -12.08 18.77
C ALA A 39 4.16 -10.89 19.07
N ASP A 40 5.07 -10.56 18.16
CA ASP A 40 5.98 -9.43 18.27
C ASP A 40 5.32 -8.11 17.82
N GLY A 41 4.10 -8.20 17.28
CA GLY A 41 3.27 -7.08 16.91
C GLY A 41 3.51 -6.60 15.48
N ASN A 42 4.15 -7.40 14.63
CA ASN A 42 4.23 -7.10 13.21
C ASN A 42 2.96 -7.53 12.50
N ARG A 43 2.51 -6.72 11.54
CA ARG A 43 1.35 -7.07 10.72
C ARG A 43 1.73 -8.18 9.76
N ILE A 44 1.07 -9.33 9.83
CA ILE A 44 1.32 -10.49 8.96
C ILE A 44 0.28 -10.62 7.84
N SER A 45 -0.85 -9.91 7.94
CA SER A 45 -1.86 -9.92 6.89
C SER A 45 -2.66 -8.62 6.79
N GLU A 46 -3.08 -8.30 5.57
CA GLU A 46 -4.09 -7.31 5.22
C GLU A 46 -5.05 -7.91 4.19
N ASN A 47 -6.32 -8.02 4.53
CA ASN A 47 -7.32 -8.69 3.72
C ASN A 47 -8.59 -7.88 3.58
N GLY A 48 -9.14 -7.80 2.37
CA GLY A 48 -10.44 -7.19 2.14
C GLY A 48 -10.55 -6.53 0.77
N ARG A 49 -11.09 -5.31 0.73
CA ARG A 49 -11.34 -4.59 -0.52
C ARG A 49 -11.23 -3.08 -0.36
N ILE A 50 -10.77 -2.43 -1.42
CA ILE A 50 -10.86 -0.99 -1.63
C ILE A 50 -11.73 -0.76 -2.87
N GLY A 51 -12.98 -0.35 -2.68
CA GLY A 51 -13.99 -0.39 -3.73
C GLY A 51 -14.22 -1.83 -4.22
N THR A 52 -13.97 -2.07 -5.50
CA THR A 52 -14.06 -3.41 -6.10
C THR A 52 -12.77 -4.21 -5.97
N ASP A 53 -11.65 -3.53 -5.75
CA ASP A 53 -10.30 -4.07 -5.85
C ASP A 53 -10.03 -4.94 -4.63
N LYS A 54 -9.66 -6.21 -4.85
CA LYS A 54 -9.35 -7.15 -3.77
C LYS A 54 -7.97 -6.82 -3.21
N VAL A 55 -7.87 -6.82 -1.88
CA VAL A 55 -6.61 -6.75 -1.16
C VAL A 55 -6.39 -8.08 -0.46
N ASN A 56 -5.23 -8.70 -0.68
CA ASN A 56 -4.82 -9.93 -0.01
C ASN A 56 -3.30 -9.93 0.19
N LYS A 57 -2.82 -9.06 1.08
CA LYS A 57 -1.39 -8.96 1.36
C LYS A 57 -0.99 -9.81 2.54
N THR A 58 0.17 -10.45 2.42
CA THR A 58 0.85 -11.12 3.51
C THR A 58 2.26 -10.58 3.66
N TYR A 59 2.76 -10.60 4.89
CA TYR A 59 4.05 -10.03 5.24
C TYR A 59 4.83 -11.08 6.02
N GLU A 60 6.08 -11.25 5.64
CA GLU A 60 7.01 -12.16 6.30
C GLU A 60 8.13 -11.36 6.94
N TYR A 61 8.57 -11.81 8.11
CA TYR A 61 9.62 -11.18 8.89
C TYR A 61 10.73 -12.18 9.16
N SER A 62 11.98 -11.70 9.17
CA SER A 62 13.12 -12.48 9.63
C SER A 62 13.03 -12.71 11.13
N VAL A 63 13.87 -13.62 11.64
CA VAL A 63 13.94 -13.94 13.08
C VAL A 63 14.37 -12.73 13.94
N GLU A 64 15.04 -11.74 13.34
CA GLU A 64 15.39 -10.46 13.98
C GLU A 64 14.33 -9.37 13.78
N ASN A 65 13.09 -9.76 13.45
CA ASN A 65 11.95 -8.86 13.36
C ASN A 65 12.04 -7.82 12.23
N ARG A 66 12.67 -8.17 11.11
CA ARG A 66 12.81 -7.30 9.93
C ARG A 66 11.98 -7.81 8.76
N LEU A 67 11.33 -6.91 8.03
CA LEU A 67 10.50 -7.28 6.87
C LEU A 67 11.34 -8.02 5.82
N ALA A 68 11.01 -9.28 5.57
CA ALA A 68 11.72 -10.16 4.65
C ALA A 68 10.97 -10.30 3.31
N ALA A 69 9.64 -10.35 3.33
CA ALA A 69 8.85 -10.43 2.11
C ALA A 69 7.47 -9.77 2.22
N VAL A 70 6.93 -9.35 1.07
CA VAL A 70 5.53 -8.94 0.93
C VAL A 70 4.95 -9.66 -0.28
N HIS A 71 3.78 -10.29 -0.10
CA HIS A 71 3.04 -10.92 -1.18
C HIS A 71 1.68 -10.24 -1.39
N ASP A 72 1.15 -10.35 -2.61
CA ASP A 72 -0.26 -10.11 -2.93
C ASP A 72 -0.87 -11.39 -3.53
N GLY A 73 -1.63 -12.13 -2.72
CA GLY A 73 -1.93 -13.52 -3.02
C GLY A 73 -0.66 -14.35 -3.19
N ASP A 74 -0.47 -14.92 -4.38
CA ASP A 74 0.70 -15.74 -4.71
C ASP A 74 1.84 -14.92 -5.35
N GLU A 75 1.65 -13.62 -5.59
CA GLU A 75 2.64 -12.76 -6.25
C GLU A 75 3.60 -12.13 -5.22
N LEU A 76 4.91 -12.28 -5.44
CA LEU A 76 5.94 -11.64 -4.62
C LEU A 76 6.11 -10.17 -5.04
N LEU A 77 5.72 -9.25 -4.16
CA LEU A 77 5.88 -7.80 -4.37
C LEU A 77 7.22 -7.27 -3.86
N LEU A 78 7.73 -7.83 -2.78
CA LEU A 78 9.00 -7.40 -2.18
C LEU A 78 9.71 -8.58 -1.55
N ALA A 79 11.04 -8.61 -1.70
CA ALA A 79 11.91 -9.48 -0.90
C ALA A 79 13.15 -8.70 -0.45
N ALA A 80 13.56 -8.89 0.80
CA ALA A 80 14.74 -8.27 1.37
C ALA A 80 15.57 -9.28 2.16
N ALA A 81 16.89 -9.13 2.11
CA ALA A 81 17.82 -9.88 2.96
C ALA A 81 18.77 -8.92 3.67
N TYR A 82 19.21 -9.33 4.85
CA TYR A 82 20.02 -8.53 5.75
C TYR A 82 21.25 -9.33 6.19
N ASP A 83 22.38 -8.64 6.40
CA ASP A 83 23.54 -9.23 7.06
C ASP A 83 23.34 -9.31 8.58
N GLY A 84 24.32 -9.90 9.28
CA GLY A 84 24.28 -10.07 10.74
C GLY A 84 24.28 -8.75 11.53
N ASP A 85 24.76 -7.67 10.93
CA ASP A 85 24.75 -6.33 11.52
C ASP A 85 23.41 -5.60 11.26
N GLY A 86 22.51 -6.23 10.50
CA GLY A 86 21.20 -5.70 10.15
C GLY A 86 21.21 -4.76 8.94
N ASN A 87 22.32 -4.66 8.20
CA ASN A 87 22.33 -3.91 6.96
C ASN A 87 21.60 -4.70 5.87
N ARG A 88 20.76 -4.03 5.10
CA ARG A 88 20.10 -4.64 3.96
C ARG A 88 21.13 -4.89 2.85
N VAL A 89 21.34 -6.16 2.51
CA VAL A 89 22.28 -6.60 1.46
C VAL A 89 21.57 -7.01 0.17
N PHE A 90 20.25 -7.20 0.21
CA PHE A 90 19.43 -7.49 -0.95
C PHE A 90 18.08 -6.77 -0.85
N LEU A 91 17.60 -6.27 -1.97
CA LEU A 91 16.24 -5.76 -2.12
C LEU A 91 15.74 -6.04 -3.54
N LEU A 92 14.64 -6.78 -3.62
CA LEU A 92 13.78 -6.86 -4.78
C LEU A 92 12.50 -6.08 -4.46
N ASN A 93 12.13 -5.14 -5.32
CA ASN A 93 10.85 -4.45 -5.24
C ASN A 93 10.15 -4.55 -6.60
N TYR A 94 9.08 -5.34 -6.64
CA TYR A 94 8.23 -5.51 -7.79
C TYR A 94 7.08 -4.51 -7.71
N ASN A 95 7.26 -3.39 -8.42
CA ASN A 95 6.17 -2.45 -8.64
C ASN A 95 5.23 -3.06 -9.70
N LEU A 96 4.25 -3.86 -9.27
CA LEU A 96 3.12 -4.23 -10.11
C LEU A 96 2.28 -2.96 -10.35
N HIS A 97 2.62 -2.20 -11.39
CA HIS A 97 1.69 -1.21 -11.93
C HIS A 97 0.55 -2.00 -12.57
N THR A 98 -0.64 -1.95 -11.97
CA THR A 98 -1.89 -2.39 -12.60
C THR A 98 -2.45 -1.34 -13.58
N ASP A 99 -1.62 -0.39 -14.02
CA ASP A 99 -1.98 0.56 -15.07
C ASP A 99 -1.31 0.11 -16.38
N ASP A 100 -2.07 0.20 -17.47
CA ASP A 100 -1.91 -0.38 -18.82
C ASP A 100 -0.59 -0.15 -19.59
N ASP A 101 0.51 0.26 -18.95
CA ASP A 101 1.78 0.60 -19.60
C ASP A 101 2.87 -0.48 -19.36
N TRP A 102 2.55 -1.74 -19.71
CA TRP A 102 3.43 -2.93 -19.72
C TRP A 102 4.72 -2.82 -20.58
N LYS A 103 5.19 -1.63 -20.94
CA LYS A 103 6.36 -1.46 -21.82
C LYS A 103 7.50 -0.75 -21.09
N GLY A 104 8.27 -1.52 -20.31
CA GLY A 104 9.71 -1.26 -20.26
C GLY A 104 10.41 -1.16 -18.91
N ASN A 105 9.79 -1.46 -17.77
CA ASN A 105 10.54 -1.47 -16.51
C ASN A 105 11.12 -2.86 -16.23
N SER A 106 12.13 -3.23 -17.03
CA SER A 106 13.07 -4.29 -16.66
C SER A 106 13.78 -3.87 -15.37
N GLY A 107 13.29 -4.40 -14.25
CA GLY A 107 13.85 -4.14 -12.94
C GLY A 107 15.35 -4.39 -12.90
N ASN A 108 16.08 -3.40 -12.38
CA ASN A 108 17.13 -3.56 -11.38
C ASN A 108 17.60 -2.16 -10.97
N GLY A 109 16.75 -1.44 -10.23
CA GLY A 109 17.07 -0.12 -9.71
C GLY A 109 17.49 -0.22 -8.26
N ASN A 110 18.80 -0.28 -7.99
CA ASN A 110 19.37 0.12 -6.70
C ASN A 110 19.13 1.63 -6.49
N GLY A 111 17.89 2.02 -6.27
CA GLY A 111 17.46 3.40 -6.11
C GLY A 111 17.39 3.74 -4.63
N ASN A 112 18.35 4.53 -4.15
CA ASN A 112 18.15 5.33 -2.95
C ASN A 112 16.87 6.14 -3.16
N ASN A 113 15.80 5.81 -2.45
CA ASN A 113 14.53 6.51 -2.56
C ASN A 113 14.70 7.97 -2.09
N LYS A 114 15.07 8.85 -3.02
CA LYS A 114 15.22 10.30 -2.81
C LYS A 114 14.01 11.07 -3.30
N ASP A 115 13.02 10.38 -3.85
CA ASP A 115 11.88 10.99 -4.51
C ASP A 115 10.59 10.67 -3.74
N ASN A 116 10.61 10.92 -2.43
CA ASN A 116 9.40 11.36 -1.73
C ASN A 116 9.45 12.88 -1.58
N SER A 117 9.54 13.61 -2.70
CA SER A 117 9.17 15.02 -2.74
C SER A 117 7.69 15.10 -3.13
N GLY A 118 6.83 14.79 -2.17
CA GLY A 118 5.45 15.25 -2.23
C GLY A 118 5.44 16.77 -2.27
N SER A 119 5.16 17.36 -3.43
CA SER A 119 4.78 18.78 -3.56
C SER A 119 4.41 19.08 -5.00
N GLY A 120 3.17 19.50 -5.22
CA GLY A 120 2.82 20.22 -6.45
C GLY A 120 1.43 19.97 -7.00
N ASN A 121 0.38 20.09 -6.18
CA ASN A 121 -0.90 20.53 -6.75
C ASN A 121 -0.72 21.99 -7.16
N ASN A 122 -0.70 22.28 -8.45
CA ASN A 122 -0.69 23.66 -8.94
C ASN A 122 -1.57 23.83 -10.18
N GLY A 123 -2.75 24.42 -9.94
CA GLY A 123 -3.23 25.54 -10.74
C GLY A 123 -3.86 25.25 -12.10
N ASN A 124 -5.19 25.14 -12.07
CA ASN A 124 -6.15 25.80 -12.97
C ASN A 124 -5.57 26.79 -14.01
N GLY A 125 -5.93 26.60 -15.29
CA GLY A 125 -5.58 27.51 -16.38
C GLY A 125 -6.47 27.32 -17.61
N ASN A 126 -7.65 27.94 -17.59
CA ASN A 126 -8.50 28.17 -18.76
C ASN A 126 -7.79 29.10 -19.77
N SER A 127 -7.66 28.70 -21.03
CA SER A 127 -7.70 29.63 -22.16
C SER A 127 -8.08 28.91 -23.45
N GLY A 128 -9.26 29.22 -23.99
CA GLY A 128 -9.45 29.10 -25.44
C GLY A 128 -8.63 30.16 -26.16
N ASN A 129 -8.15 29.86 -27.37
CA ASN A 129 -8.28 30.77 -28.50
C ASN A 129 -8.10 30.06 -29.84
N ASN A 130 -8.73 30.70 -30.81
CA ASN A 130 -9.01 30.44 -32.21
C ASN A 130 -7.80 30.59 -33.16
N GLY A 131 -7.96 30.10 -34.40
CA GLY A 131 -7.15 30.44 -35.58
C GLY A 131 -6.31 29.26 -36.11
N ASN A 132 -6.38 28.87 -37.39
CA ASN A 132 -6.75 29.59 -38.61
C ASN A 132 -7.28 28.61 -39.66
#